data_AF-A0A429HZ65-F1
#
_entry.id   AF-A0A429HZ65-F1
#
_cell.length_a   1.000
_cell.length_b   1.000
_cell.length_c   1.000
_cell.angle_alpha   90.00
_cell.angle_beta   90.00
_cell.angle_gamma   90.00
#
_symmetry.space_group_name_H-M   'P 1'
#
loop_
_entity.id
_entity.type
_entity.pdbx_description
1 polymer ?
#
loop_
_entity_poly.entity_id
_entity_poly.type
_entity_poly.pdbx_seq_one_letter_code
_entity_poly.pdbx_strand_id
1 'polypeptide(L)'
;MRAQFVLSEIGVGLRRNLTMTFAVVVSVALSLALFGGSLLMSDQVNTMKGYWYDKVNVSIFLCNKSDAESDPNCAKGAVTTEQKKQIETDLDKMSVVETVSHESSDQAYKHY
;
A
#
# COMPACT_ATOMS: atom_id res chain seq x y z
N MET A 1 18.38 56.32 11.30
CA MET A 1 17.52 56.23 10.10
C MET A 1 16.07 56.13 10.55
N ARG A 2 15.16 56.96 10.03
CA ARG A 2 13.78 57.05 10.55
C ARG A 2 12.97 55.84 10.08
N ALA A 3 12.91 54.78 10.89
CA ALA A 3 12.17 53.54 10.59
C ALA A 3 10.69 53.80 10.23
N GLN A 4 10.11 54.84 10.81
CA GLN A 4 8.74 55.28 10.54
C GLN A 4 8.53 55.80 9.11
N PHE A 5 9.56 56.39 8.50
CA PHE A 5 9.52 56.83 7.09
C PHE A 5 9.53 55.61 6.15
N VAL A 6 10.45 54.68 6.38
CA VAL A 6 10.59 53.44 5.60
C VAL A 6 9.32 52.58 5.66
N LEU A 7 8.73 52.41 6.84
CA LEU A 7 7.47 51.66 7.00
C LEU A 7 6.28 52.36 6.30
N SER A 8 6.25 53.70 6.29
CA SER A 8 5.22 54.46 5.59
C SER A 8 5.31 54.31 4.07
N GLU A 9 6.53 54.34 3.51
CA GLU A 9 6.78 54.13 2.08
C GLU A 9 6.38 52.71 1.64
N ILE A 10 6.73 51.70 2.46
CA ILE A 10 6.36 50.30 2.21
C ILE A 10 4.84 50.13 2.25
N GLY A 11 4.14 50.73 3.22
CA GLY A 11 2.68 50.67 3.31
C GLY A 11 1.98 51.30 2.10
N VAL A 12 2.49 52.44 1.61
CA VAL A 12 1.96 53.09 0.40
C VAL A 12 2.26 52.26 -0.86
N GLY A 13 3.47 51.72 -0.97
CA GLY A 13 3.87 50.83 -2.07
C GLY A 13 3.06 49.53 -2.12
N LEU A 14 2.78 48.96 -0.95
CA LEU A 14 1.95 47.77 -0.78
C LEU A 14 0.50 48.08 -1.19
N ARG A 15 -0.09 49.19 -0.72
CA ARG A 15 -1.46 49.62 -1.07
C ARG A 15 -1.66 49.76 -2.57
N ARG A 16 -0.66 50.29 -3.30
CA ARG A 16 -0.71 50.45 -4.75
C ARG A 16 -0.56 49.14 -5.53
N ASN A 17 0.06 48.13 -4.95
CA ASN A 17 0.32 46.84 -5.60
C ASN A 17 -0.38 45.66 -4.90
N LEU A 18 -1.43 45.93 -4.11
CA LEU A 18 -2.10 44.92 -3.28
C LEU A 18 -2.56 43.72 -4.08
N THR A 19 -3.10 43.93 -5.27
CA THR A 19 -3.63 42.85 -6.12
C THR A 19 -2.52 41.89 -6.56
N MET A 20 -1.38 42.42 -7.01
CA MET A 20 -0.23 41.61 -7.41
C MET A 20 0.42 40.92 -6.21
N THR A 21 0.60 41.61 -5.09
CA THR A 21 1.17 41.01 -3.86
C THR A 21 0.27 39.91 -3.30
N PHE A 22 -1.05 40.12 -3.28
CA PHE A 22 -2.00 39.10 -2.83
C PHE A 22 -1.97 37.86 -3.72
N ALA A 23 -1.91 38.03 -5.05
CA ALA A 23 -1.79 36.92 -5.99
C ALA A 23 -0.54 36.07 -5.72
N VAL A 24 0.60 36.70 -5.44
CA VAL A 24 1.85 35.99 -5.10
C VAL A 24 1.71 35.23 -3.79
N VAL A 25 1.15 35.87 -2.74
CA VAL A 25 0.95 35.23 -1.43
C VAL A 25 0.05 34.01 -1.55
N VAL A 26 -1.08 34.11 -2.26
CA VAL A 26 -2.00 32.99 -2.46
C VAL A 26 -1.32 31.85 -3.22
N SER A 27 -0.55 32.17 -4.26
CA SER A 27 0.16 31.18 -5.05
C SER A 27 1.17 30.40 -4.20
N VAL A 28 1.99 31.10 -3.40
CA VAL A 28 2.97 30.48 -2.50
C VAL A 28 2.27 29.66 -1.42
N ALA A 29 1.19 30.17 -0.84
CA ALA A 29 0.42 29.46 0.18
C ALA A 29 -0.17 28.15 -0.37
N LEU A 30 -0.73 28.16 -1.58
CA LEU A 30 -1.24 26.96 -2.24
C LEU A 30 -0.12 25.94 -2.50
N SER A 31 1.03 26.39 -3.01
CA SER A 31 2.17 25.49 -3.25
C SER A 31 2.67 24.83 -1.96
N LEU A 32 2.81 25.59 -0.88
CA LEU A 32 3.25 25.07 0.41
C LEU A 32 2.20 24.15 1.06
N ALA A 33 0.91 24.49 0.92
CA ALA A 33 -0.17 23.65 1.44
C ALA A 33 -0.22 22.29 0.73
N LEU A 34 -0.10 22.28 -0.60
CA LEU A 34 -0.06 21.05 -1.38
C LEU A 34 1.19 20.23 -1.08
N PHE A 35 2.34 20.87 -0.91
CA PHE A 35 3.58 20.20 -0.52
C PHE A 35 3.50 19.61 0.90
N GLY A 36 2.96 20.35 1.87
CA GLY A 36 2.73 19.84 3.22
C GLY A 36 1.72 18.68 3.22
N GLY A 37 0.64 18.81 2.44
CA GLY A 37 -0.36 17.76 2.27
C GLY A 37 0.19 16.50 1.63
N SER A 38 1.06 16.62 0.62
CA SER A 38 1.67 15.46 -0.04
C SER A 38 2.62 14.70 0.88
N LEU A 39 3.37 15.41 1.74
CA LEU A 39 4.22 14.78 2.76
C LEU A 39 3.38 13.98 3.77
N LEU A 40 2.32 14.58 4.31
CA LEU A 40 1.42 13.90 5.26
C LEU A 40 0.73 12.68 4.62
N MET A 41 0.29 12.81 3.37
CA MET A 41 -0.34 11.70 2.65
C MET A 41 0.67 10.60 2.31
N SER A 42 1.94 10.94 2.06
CA SER A 42 3.01 9.95 1.87
C SER A 42 3.24 9.12 3.13
N ASP A 43 3.29 9.75 4.31
CA ASP A 43 3.42 9.06 5.60
C ASP A 43 2.22 8.15 5.89
N GLN A 44 1.01 8.61 5.57
CA GLN A 44 -0.20 7.82 5.71
C GLN A 44 -0.20 6.60 4.77
N VAL A 45 0.23 6.75 3.52
CA VAL A 45 0.39 5.65 2.58
C VAL A 45 1.46 4.66 3.03
N ASN A 46 2.58 5.13 3.59
CA ASN A 46 3.62 4.24 4.11
C ASN A 46 3.12 3.40 5.30
N THR A 47 2.36 4.01 6.21
CA THR A 47 1.71 3.29 7.32
C THR A 47 0.67 2.28 6.80
N MET A 48 -0.11 2.68 5.79
CA MET A 48 -1.12 1.82 5.18
C MET A 48 -0.49 0.66 4.40
N LYS A 49 0.65 0.88 3.74
CA LYS A 49 1.43 -0.17 3.06
C LYS A 49 1.84 -1.29 4.01
N GLY A 50 2.32 -0.96 5.22
CA GLY A 50 2.64 -1.98 6.24
C GLY A 50 1.47 -2.93 6.48
N TYR A 51 0.25 -2.40 6.64
CA TYR A 51 -0.95 -3.20 6.84
C TYR A 51 -1.29 -4.14 5.66
N TRP A 52 -1.00 -3.74 4.42
CA TRP A 52 -1.26 -4.57 3.24
C TRP A 52 -0.12 -5.55 2.93
N TYR A 53 1.14 -5.19 3.23
CA TYR A 53 2.28 -6.09 3.11
C TYR A 53 2.20 -7.26 4.09
N ASP A 54 1.65 -7.06 5.29
CA ASP A 54 1.36 -8.14 6.26
C ASP A 54 0.21 -9.06 5.82
N LYS A 55 -0.53 -8.71 4.75
CA LYS A 55 -1.65 -9.51 4.23
C LYS A 55 -1.39 -10.16 2.87
N VAL A 56 -0.13 -10.27 2.44
CA VAL A 56 0.21 -11.02 1.23
C VAL A 56 0.00 -12.51 1.51
N ASN A 57 -1.20 -13.00 1.23
CA ASN A 57 -1.55 -14.42 1.32
C ASN A 57 -1.33 -15.07 -0.04
N VAL A 58 -0.58 -16.17 -0.07
CA VAL A 58 -0.40 -16.99 -1.27
C VAL A 58 -1.20 -18.28 -1.07
N SER A 59 -2.26 -18.45 -1.86
CA SER A 59 -3.05 -19.68 -1.87
C SER A 59 -2.45 -20.70 -2.83
N ILE A 60 -2.06 -21.86 -2.30
CA ILE A 60 -1.55 -22.98 -3.09
C ILE A 60 -2.67 -24.01 -3.22
N PHE A 61 -3.24 -24.12 -4.42
CA PHE A 61 -4.26 -25.13 -4.71
C PHE A 61 -3.60 -26.47 -5.05
N LEU A 62 -4.00 -27.51 -4.34
CA LEU A 62 -3.50 -28.86 -4.56
C LEU A 62 -4.43 -29.63 -5.49
N CYS A 63 -3.85 -30.46 -6.37
CA CYS A 63 -4.61 -31.33 -7.25
C CYS A 63 -5.55 -32.24 -6.45
N ASN A 64 -6.81 -32.30 -6.88
CA ASN A 64 -7.84 -33.21 -6.39
C ASN A 64 -8.13 -34.32 -7.40
N LYS A 65 -9.00 -35.27 -7.03
CA LYS A 65 -9.34 -36.42 -7.87
C LYS A 65 -9.99 -36.02 -9.20
N SER A 66 -10.77 -34.94 -9.19
CA SER A 66 -11.43 -34.37 -10.36
C SER A 66 -10.47 -33.70 -11.33
N ASP A 67 -9.35 -33.19 -10.84
CA ASP A 67 -8.43 -32.36 -11.64
C ASP A 67 -7.57 -33.21 -12.58
N ALA A 68 -7.51 -34.52 -12.34
CA ALA A 68 -6.82 -35.47 -13.21
C ALA A 68 -7.42 -35.52 -14.63
N GLU A 69 -8.71 -35.20 -14.77
CA GLU A 69 -9.44 -35.24 -16.04
C GLU A 69 -9.41 -33.90 -16.78
N SER A 70 -9.22 -32.79 -16.06
CA SER A 70 -9.34 -31.43 -16.59
C SER A 70 -8.01 -30.67 -16.67
N ASP A 71 -7.01 -31.00 -15.86
CA ASP A 71 -5.72 -30.33 -15.81
C ASP A 71 -4.56 -31.28 -16.16
N PRO A 72 -3.83 -31.06 -17.28
CA PRO A 72 -2.66 -31.83 -17.66
C PRO A 72 -1.56 -31.89 -16.58
N ASN A 73 -1.45 -30.87 -15.72
CA ASN A 73 -0.48 -30.82 -14.64
C ASN A 73 -0.88 -31.69 -13.44
N CYS A 74 -2.17 -31.99 -13.31
CA CYS A 74 -2.73 -32.87 -12.29
C CYS A 74 -2.99 -34.29 -12.83
N ALA A 75 -2.45 -34.67 -13.99
CA ALA A 75 -2.66 -35.99 -14.61
C ALA A 75 -2.28 -37.18 -13.70
N LYS A 76 -1.46 -36.96 -12.67
CA LYS A 76 -1.08 -37.98 -11.67
C LYS A 76 -2.14 -38.18 -10.57
N GLY A 77 -3.22 -37.41 -10.59
CA GLY A 77 -4.31 -37.50 -9.62
C GLY A 77 -4.13 -36.62 -8.40
N ALA A 78 -4.94 -36.92 -7.38
CA ALA A 78 -4.95 -36.17 -6.13
C ALA A 78 -3.61 -36.24 -5.40
N VAL A 79 -3.25 -35.14 -4.74
CA VAL A 79 -2.05 -35.07 -3.91
C VAL A 79 -2.07 -36.12 -2.79
N THR A 80 -0.92 -36.75 -2.56
CA THR A 80 -0.74 -37.75 -1.48
C THR A 80 -0.44 -37.09 -0.14
N THR A 81 -0.63 -37.83 0.95
CA THR A 81 -0.32 -37.35 2.31
C THR A 81 1.16 -37.01 2.46
N GLU A 82 2.04 -37.80 1.85
CA GLU A 82 3.49 -37.61 1.85
C GLU A 82 3.86 -36.31 1.12
N GLN A 83 3.24 -36.05 -0.03
CA GLN A 83 3.45 -34.80 -0.78
C GLN A 83 2.95 -33.59 0.00
N LYS A 84 1.78 -33.67 0.66
CA LYS A 84 1.28 -32.59 1.52
C LYS A 84 2.26 -32.24 2.62
N LYS A 85 2.75 -33.26 3.33
CA LYS A 85 3.72 -33.09 4.41
C LYS A 85 5.04 -32.50 3.92
N GLN A 86 5.49 -32.89 2.73
CA GLN A 86 6.69 -32.34 2.12
C GLN A 86 6.52 -30.84 1.81
N ILE A 87 5.38 -30.45 1.24
CA ILE A 87 5.06 -29.05 0.94
C ILE A 87 5.04 -28.22 2.23
N GLU A 88 4.35 -28.68 3.28
CA GLU A 88 4.32 -28.01 4.59
C GLU A 88 5.74 -27.83 5.15
N THR A 89 6.54 -28.90 5.11
CA THR A 89 7.93 -28.87 5.58
C THR A 89 8.81 -27.88 4.80
N ASP A 90 8.58 -27.75 3.49
CA ASP A 90 9.35 -26.84 2.64
C ASP A 90 8.91 -25.37 2.85
N LEU A 91 7.62 -25.12 3.09
CA LEU A 91 7.10 -23.80 3.46
C LEU A 91 7.62 -23.36 4.83
N ASP A 92 7.65 -24.25 5.83
CA ASP A 92 8.16 -23.96 7.17
C ASP A 92 9.65 -23.60 7.20
N LYS A 93 10.43 -24.06 6.21
CA LYS A 93 11.86 -23.72 6.07
C LYS A 93 12.09 -22.35 5.44
N MET A 94 11.08 -21.76 4.81
CA MET A 94 11.22 -20.47 4.14
C MET A 94 11.15 -19.35 5.18
N SER A 95 12.24 -18.58 5.31
CA SER A 95 12.30 -17.43 6.22
C SER A 95 11.33 -16.29 5.87
N VAL A 96 10.71 -16.33 4.69
CA VAL A 96 9.74 -15.35 4.22
C VAL A 96 8.29 -15.73 4.55
N VAL A 97 8.05 -16.97 5.00
CA VAL A 97 6.71 -17.46 5.35
C VAL A 97 6.53 -17.32 6.85
N GLU A 98 5.54 -16.54 7.27
CA GLU A 98 5.25 -16.33 8.69
C GLU A 98 4.24 -17.35 9.24
N THR A 99 3.24 -17.73 8.46
CA THR A 99 2.20 -18.67 8.88
C THR A 99 1.73 -19.54 7.72
N VAL A 100 1.54 -20.83 7.98
CA VAL A 100 0.98 -21.80 7.05
C VAL A 100 -0.34 -22.32 7.63
N SER A 101 -1.42 -22.26 6.85
CA SER A 101 -2.71 -22.84 7.19
C SER A 101 -3.16 -23.81 6.10
N HIS A 102 -3.56 -25.01 6.50
CA HIS A 102 -4.15 -25.99 5.59
C HIS A 102 -5.67 -25.89 5.64
N GLU A 103 -6.28 -25.68 4.47
CA GLU A 103 -7.72 -25.73 4.28
C GLU A 103 -8.09 -27.01 3.51
N SER A 104 -9.04 -27.80 4.03
CA SER A 104 -9.55 -28.97 3.32
C SER A 104 -10.57 -28.59 2.26
N SER A 105 -10.81 -29.45 1.27
CA SER A 105 -11.81 -29.21 0.22
C SER A 105 -13.22 -28.97 0.79
N ASP A 106 -13.58 -29.64 1.89
CA ASP A 106 -14.86 -29.42 2.59
C ASP A 106 -14.94 -28.06 3.29
N GLN A 107 -13.81 -27.56 3.81
CA GLN A 107 -13.73 -26.23 4.40
C GLN A 107 -13.82 -25.17 3.31
N ALA A 108 -13.08 -25.34 2.21
CA ALA A 108 -13.14 -24.45 1.05
C ALA A 108 -14.57 -24.37 0.47
N TYR A 109 -15.25 -25.51 0.29
CA TYR A 109 -16.64 -25.54 -0.19
C TYR A 109 -17.64 -24.84 0.75
N LYS A 110 -17.32 -24.68 2.04
CA LYS A 110 -18.17 -23.93 2.98
C LYS A 110 -17.87 -22.43 2.99
N HIS A 111 -16.66 -22.06 2.63
CA HIS A 111 -16.22 -20.66 2.58
C HIS A 111 -16.61 -19.96 1.26
N TYR A 112 -16.79 -20.72 0.18
CA TYR A 112 -17.12 -20.24 -1.17
C TYR A 112 -18.45 -20.81 -1.68
#